data_AF-A0A537XIV0-F1
#
_entry.id   AF-A0A537XIV0-F1
#
_cell.length_a   1.000
_cell.length_b   1.000
_cell.length_c   1.000
_cell.angle_alpha   90.00
_cell.angle_beta   90.00
_cell.angle_gamma   90.00
#
_symmetry.space_group_name_H-M   'P 1'
#
loop_
_entity.id
_entity.type
_entity.pdbx_description
1 polymer ?
#
loop_
_entity_poly.entity_id
_entity_poly.type
_entity_poly.pdbx_seq_one_letter_code
_entity_poly.pdbx_strand_id
1 'polypeptide(L)'
;MAKQRQIRIEQRGAAEAMARLEGLSDEELEAETKFKSAALAILGARAAERYDAKASRSYFQRAIAAARPQERMQLRRMADASLALAERRPDDLKEAVERLGQAPPSGRQLLLLRLMGLIAPPSPAGVLLRARGVLTVLVLVAALLAVGLGLVELISLPFGGGLGIGSGLLLGFLLVAAVLGVLGFVGRRRQAAAKARARADGT
;
A
#
# COMPACT_ATOMS: atom_id res chain seq x y z
N MET A 1 -29.97 -37.54 -15.39
CA MET A 1 -29.29 -36.81 -16.49
C MET A 1 -29.83 -35.39 -16.70
N ALA A 2 -31.15 -35.13 -16.73
CA ALA A 2 -31.71 -33.78 -16.98
C ALA A 2 -31.36 -32.71 -15.93
N LYS A 3 -31.50 -33.01 -14.62
CA LYS A 3 -31.13 -32.09 -13.51
C LYS A 3 -29.66 -31.67 -13.56
N GLN A 4 -28.77 -32.56 -13.98
CA GLN A 4 -27.32 -32.32 -14.02
C GLN A 4 -26.94 -31.36 -15.17
N ARG A 5 -27.63 -31.43 -16.31
CA ARG A 5 -27.50 -30.46 -17.39
C ARG A 5 -28.01 -29.08 -16.99
N GLN A 6 -29.14 -29.02 -16.28
CA GLN A 6 -29.74 -27.76 -15.81
C GLN A 6 -28.80 -26.98 -14.87
N ILE A 7 -28.21 -27.67 -13.88
CA ILE A 7 -27.23 -27.09 -12.96
C ILE A 7 -26.00 -26.56 -13.73
N ARG A 8 -25.51 -27.28 -14.74
CA ARG A 8 -24.34 -26.85 -15.52
C ARG A 8 -24.62 -25.62 -16.39
N ILE A 9 -25.84 -25.47 -16.89
CA ILE A 9 -26.26 -24.29 -17.67
C ILE A 9 -26.41 -23.07 -16.75
N GLU A 10 -27.00 -23.24 -15.57
CA GLU A 10 -27.17 -22.17 -14.59
C GLU A 10 -25.81 -21.65 -14.07
N GLN A 11 -24.86 -22.57 -13.82
CA GLN A 11 -23.48 -22.20 -13.43
C GLN A 11 -22.74 -21.42 -14.53
N ARG A 12 -22.92 -21.77 -15.81
CA ARG A 12 -22.32 -21.03 -16.93
C ARG A 12 -22.91 -19.62 -17.05
N GLY A 13 -24.23 -19.49 -16.93
CA GLY A 13 -24.90 -18.18 -16.94
C GLY A 13 -24.47 -17.29 -15.76
N ALA A 14 -24.21 -17.89 -14.59
CA ALA A 14 -23.65 -17.16 -13.46
C ALA A 14 -22.21 -16.67 -13.72
N ALA A 15 -21.37 -17.49 -14.36
CA ALA A 15 -20.00 -17.09 -14.70
C ALA A 15 -19.96 -15.97 -15.75
N GLU A 16 -20.81 -16.03 -16.77
CA GLU A 16 -20.94 -14.97 -17.78
C GLU A 16 -21.46 -13.65 -17.17
N ALA A 17 -22.41 -13.74 -16.23
CA ALA A 17 -22.89 -12.58 -15.50
C ALA A 17 -21.77 -11.90 -14.68
N MET A 18 -20.90 -12.68 -14.03
CA MET A 18 -19.75 -12.14 -13.29
C MET A 18 -18.75 -11.44 -14.22
N ALA A 19 -18.41 -12.05 -15.36
CA ALA A 19 -17.50 -11.45 -16.34
C ALA A 19 -18.05 -10.11 -16.89
N ARG A 20 -19.37 -9.99 -17.05
CA ARG A 20 -20.00 -8.72 -17.43
C ARG A 20 -19.85 -7.66 -16.35
N LEU A 21 -20.04 -8.02 -15.07
CA LEU A 21 -19.93 -7.08 -13.96
C LEU A 21 -18.51 -6.53 -13.81
N GLU A 22 -17.48 -7.34 -14.07
CA GLU A 22 -16.08 -6.89 -14.00
C GLU A 22 -15.77 -5.73 -14.95
N GLY A 23 -16.46 -5.64 -16.09
CA GLY A 23 -16.31 -4.56 -17.06
C GLY A 23 -17.12 -3.29 -16.79
N LEU A 24 -18.02 -3.30 -15.79
CA LEU A 24 -18.86 -2.16 -15.46
C LEU A 24 -18.10 -1.09 -14.66
N SER A 25 -18.52 0.16 -14.80
CA SER A 25 -18.00 1.27 -13.99
C SER A 25 -18.43 1.16 -12.53
N ASP A 26 -17.74 1.88 -11.63
CA ASP A 26 -18.05 1.86 -10.19
C ASP A 26 -19.52 2.32 -9.93
N GLU A 27 -20.02 3.30 -10.69
CA GLU A 27 -21.40 3.82 -10.59
C GLU A 27 -22.44 2.79 -11.05
N GLU A 28 -22.19 2.12 -12.17
CA GLU A 28 -23.08 1.07 -12.69
C GLU A 28 -23.13 -0.15 -11.75
N LEU A 29 -22.00 -0.48 -11.12
CA LEU A 29 -21.95 -1.54 -10.10
C LEU A 29 -22.75 -1.18 -8.84
N GLU A 30 -22.77 0.09 -8.43
CA GLU A 30 -23.59 0.52 -7.29
C GLU A 30 -25.10 0.48 -7.60
N ALA A 31 -25.47 0.74 -8.86
CA ALA A 31 -26.84 0.68 -9.34
C ALA A 31 -27.34 -0.77 -9.57
N GLU A 32 -26.44 -1.75 -9.64
CA GLU A 32 -26.79 -3.15 -9.90
C GLU A 32 -27.63 -3.76 -8.77
N THR A 33 -28.77 -4.35 -9.14
CA THR A 33 -29.75 -4.92 -8.20
C THR A 33 -29.82 -6.43 -8.28
N LYS A 34 -29.63 -7.01 -9.47
CA LYS A 34 -29.83 -8.44 -9.72
C LYS A 34 -28.69 -9.27 -9.14
N PHE A 35 -27.46 -8.80 -9.31
CA PHE A 35 -26.24 -9.42 -8.79
C PHE A 35 -25.55 -8.52 -7.74
N LYS A 36 -26.37 -7.93 -6.86
CA LYS A 36 -25.91 -6.92 -5.89
C LYS A 36 -24.76 -7.39 -4.99
N SER A 37 -24.79 -8.63 -4.51
CA SER A 37 -23.72 -9.18 -3.67
C SER A 37 -22.38 -9.23 -4.42
N ALA A 38 -22.40 -9.67 -5.68
CA ALA A 38 -21.23 -9.73 -6.54
C ALA A 38 -20.72 -8.34 -6.92
N ALA A 39 -21.61 -7.43 -7.31
CA ALA A 39 -21.26 -6.07 -7.70
C ALA A 39 -20.57 -5.32 -6.55
N LEU A 40 -21.11 -5.42 -5.33
CA LEU A 40 -20.50 -4.86 -4.13
C LEU A 40 -19.15 -5.52 -3.79
N ALA A 41 -19.00 -6.81 -4.06
CA ALA A 41 -17.73 -7.50 -3.83
C ALA A 41 -16.63 -7.04 -4.80
N ILE A 42 -16.98 -6.74 -6.07
CA ILE A 42 -16.07 -6.15 -7.06
C ILE A 42 -15.66 -4.74 -6.62
N LEU A 43 -16.60 -3.90 -6.18
CA LEU A 43 -16.29 -2.57 -5.61
C LEU A 43 -15.37 -2.68 -4.39
N GLY A 44 -15.61 -3.67 -3.52
CA GLY A 44 -14.76 -3.96 -2.37
C GLY A 44 -13.33 -4.35 -2.77
N ALA A 45 -13.17 -5.15 -3.82
CA ALA A 45 -11.88 -5.53 -4.38
C ALA A 45 -11.14 -4.34 -5.02
N ARG A 46 -11.82 -3.54 -5.86
CA ARG A 46 -11.25 -2.31 -6.45
C ARG A 46 -10.82 -1.30 -5.38
N ALA A 47 -11.60 -1.15 -4.31
CA ALA A 47 -11.21 -0.32 -3.17
C ALA A 47 -9.96 -0.86 -2.46
N ALA A 48 -9.81 -2.18 -2.36
CA ALA A 48 -8.62 -2.80 -1.79
C ALA A 48 -7.36 -2.58 -2.63
N GLU A 49 -7.47 -2.65 -3.96
CA GLU A 49 -6.38 -2.32 -4.89
C GLU A 49 -5.93 -0.86 -4.76
N ARG A 50 -6.88 0.05 -4.47
CA ARG A 50 -6.60 1.46 -4.15
C ARG A 50 -6.08 1.67 -2.71
N TYR A 51 -5.86 0.61 -1.94
CA TYR A 51 -5.46 0.64 -0.53
C TYR A 51 -6.43 1.37 0.41
N ASP A 52 -7.72 1.45 0.05
CA ASP A 52 -8.76 2.01 0.92
C ASP A 52 -9.45 0.90 1.72
N ALA A 53 -8.86 0.58 2.88
CA ALA A 53 -9.38 -0.44 3.78
C ALA A 53 -10.79 -0.11 4.32
N LYS A 54 -11.14 1.18 4.46
CA LYS A 54 -12.43 1.59 5.02
C LYS A 54 -13.55 1.38 4.00
N ALA A 55 -13.34 1.85 2.78
CA ALA A 55 -14.28 1.64 1.68
C ALA A 55 -14.42 0.14 1.40
N SER A 56 -13.30 -0.59 1.26
CA SER A 56 -13.29 -2.03 1.02
C SER A 56 -14.11 -2.80 2.07
N ARG A 57 -13.89 -2.53 3.36
CA ARG A 57 -14.65 -3.15 4.46
C ARG A 57 -16.15 -2.87 4.34
N SER A 58 -16.53 -1.64 4.03
CA SER A 58 -17.93 -1.25 3.92
C SER A 58 -18.65 -1.98 2.76
N TYR A 59 -17.99 -2.09 1.61
CA TYR A 59 -18.53 -2.78 0.45
C TYR A 59 -18.67 -4.28 0.70
N PHE A 60 -17.66 -4.92 1.30
CA PHE A 60 -17.74 -6.35 1.66
C PHE A 60 -18.80 -6.64 2.72
N GLN A 61 -19.00 -5.77 3.71
CA GLN A 61 -20.09 -5.93 4.68
C GLN A 61 -21.47 -5.89 3.99
N ARG A 62 -21.68 -4.92 3.09
CA ARG A 62 -22.91 -4.82 2.30
C ARG A 62 -23.08 -6.01 1.35
N ALA A 63 -21.99 -6.50 0.76
CA ALA A 63 -21.99 -7.68 -0.10
C ALA A 63 -22.42 -8.95 0.66
N ILE A 64 -21.85 -9.19 1.84
CA ILE A 64 -22.19 -10.34 2.70
C ILE A 64 -23.64 -10.26 3.18
N ALA A 65 -24.14 -9.06 3.49
CA ALA A 65 -25.52 -8.85 3.88
C ALA A 65 -26.50 -9.16 2.75
N ALA A 66 -26.16 -8.78 1.51
CA ALA A 66 -26.95 -9.06 0.31
C ALA A 66 -26.82 -10.50 -0.22
N ALA A 67 -25.82 -11.26 0.24
CA ALA A 67 -25.49 -12.57 -0.28
C ALA A 67 -26.32 -13.72 0.31
N ARG A 68 -26.48 -14.76 -0.53
CA ARG A 68 -27.09 -16.04 -0.16
C ARG A 68 -26.23 -16.76 0.88
N PRO A 69 -26.81 -17.58 1.79
CA PRO A 69 -26.05 -18.27 2.84
C PRO A 69 -24.85 -19.09 2.34
N GLN A 70 -24.97 -19.69 1.16
CA GLN A 70 -23.93 -20.49 0.51
C GLN A 70 -22.71 -19.65 0.09
N GLU A 71 -22.95 -18.42 -0.38
CA GLU A 71 -21.92 -17.50 -0.90
C GLU A 71 -21.22 -16.70 0.22
N ARG A 72 -21.87 -16.55 1.38
CA ARG A 72 -21.36 -15.75 2.49
C ARG A 72 -19.97 -16.18 2.96
N MET A 73 -19.70 -17.49 3.01
CA MET A 73 -18.40 -17.98 3.44
C MET A 73 -17.30 -17.64 2.42
N GLN A 74 -17.60 -17.74 1.13
CA GLN A 74 -16.66 -17.35 0.07
C GLN A 74 -16.40 -15.85 0.11
N LEU A 75 -17.44 -15.03 0.25
CA LEU A 75 -17.32 -13.58 0.35
C LEU A 75 -16.54 -13.13 1.60
N ARG A 76 -16.69 -13.83 2.74
CA ARG A 76 -15.89 -13.57 3.94
C ARG A 76 -14.41 -13.84 3.69
N ARG A 77 -14.06 -14.99 3.10
CA ARG A 77 -12.67 -15.32 2.76
C ARG A 77 -12.08 -14.31 1.77
N MET A 78 -12.86 -13.90 0.78
CA MET A 78 -12.45 -12.90 -0.20
C MET A 78 -12.27 -11.51 0.43
N ALA A 79 -13.15 -11.14 1.36
CA ALA A 79 -13.03 -9.93 2.15
C ALA A 79 -11.77 -9.93 3.01
N ASP A 80 -11.44 -11.05 3.67
CA ASP A 80 -10.23 -11.18 4.49
C ASP A 80 -8.96 -10.96 3.65
N ALA A 81 -8.87 -11.59 2.47
CA ALA A 81 -7.76 -11.40 1.54
C ALA A 81 -7.68 -9.95 1.02
N SER A 82 -8.81 -9.37 0.63
CA SER A 82 -8.87 -7.99 0.11
C SER A 82 -8.52 -6.97 1.19
N LEU A 83 -8.96 -7.18 2.43
CA LEU A 83 -8.61 -6.32 3.56
C LEU A 83 -7.14 -6.44 3.95
N ALA A 84 -6.56 -7.64 3.91
CA ALA A 84 -5.13 -7.82 4.13
C ALA A 84 -4.28 -7.08 3.08
N LEU A 85 -4.72 -7.09 1.81
CA LEU A 85 -4.11 -6.29 0.74
C LEU A 85 -4.24 -4.80 1.02
N ALA A 86 -5.45 -4.32 1.30
CA ALA A 86 -5.75 -2.90 1.52
C ALA A 86 -4.98 -2.32 2.72
N GLU A 87 -4.86 -3.12 3.79
CA GLU A 87 -4.13 -2.77 5.00
C GLU A 87 -2.61 -3.05 4.89
N ARG A 88 -2.13 -3.52 3.73
CA ARG A 88 -0.71 -3.82 3.47
C ARG A 88 -0.12 -4.80 4.51
N ARG A 89 -0.88 -5.85 4.83
CA ARG A 89 -0.51 -6.92 5.77
C ARG A 89 -0.12 -8.19 5.01
N PRO A 90 1.18 -8.39 4.71
CA PRO A 90 1.64 -9.44 3.81
C PRO A 90 1.50 -10.85 4.39
N ASP A 91 1.66 -11.00 5.70
CA ASP A 91 1.53 -12.31 6.35
C ASP A 91 0.05 -12.75 6.38
N ASP A 92 -0.84 -11.84 6.77
CA ASP A 92 -2.31 -12.04 6.73
C ASP A 92 -2.80 -12.29 5.29
N LEU A 93 -2.22 -11.62 4.29
CA LEU A 93 -2.58 -11.80 2.88
C LEU A 93 -2.22 -13.20 2.40
N LYS A 94 -1.02 -13.69 2.71
CA LYS A 94 -0.59 -15.03 2.34
C LYS A 94 -1.51 -16.09 2.94
N GLU A 95 -1.81 -15.98 4.22
CA GLU A 95 -2.70 -16.92 4.91
C GLU A 95 -4.14 -16.88 4.36
N ALA A 96 -4.67 -15.68 4.06
CA ALA A 96 -6.00 -15.53 3.50
C ALA A 96 -6.12 -16.10 2.07
N VAL A 97 -5.10 -15.90 1.22
CA VAL A 97 -5.05 -16.46 -0.14
C VAL A 97 -4.92 -17.99 -0.12
N GLU A 98 -4.15 -18.55 0.81
CA GLU A 98 -4.06 -20.00 1.01
C GLU A 98 -5.40 -20.60 1.47
N ARG A 99 -6.13 -19.92 2.38
CA ARG A 99 -7.49 -20.32 2.81
C ARG A 99 -8.54 -20.20 1.69
N LEU A 100 -8.31 -19.37 0.69
CA LEU A 100 -9.11 -19.29 -0.53
C LEU A 100 -8.80 -20.43 -1.52
N GLY A 101 -7.73 -21.19 -1.30
CA GLY A 101 -7.29 -22.28 -2.18
C GLY A 101 -6.58 -21.79 -3.45
N GLN A 102 -6.12 -20.53 -3.47
CA GLN A 102 -5.36 -19.95 -4.58
C GLN A 102 -3.85 -20.11 -4.34
N ALA A 103 -3.06 -20.03 -5.42
CA ALA A 103 -1.61 -20.06 -5.30
C ALA A 103 -1.12 -18.87 -4.46
N PRO A 104 -0.23 -19.08 -3.48
CA PRO A 104 0.23 -18.00 -2.62
C PRO A 104 0.97 -16.93 -3.46
N PRO A 105 0.83 -15.64 -3.10
CA PRO A 105 1.54 -14.57 -3.78
C PRO A 105 3.05 -14.76 -3.68
N SER A 106 3.76 -14.38 -4.74
CA SER A 106 5.21 -14.61 -4.83
C SER A 106 5.97 -13.89 -3.71
N GLY A 107 7.08 -14.48 -3.24
CA GLY A 107 7.87 -13.89 -2.15
C GLY A 107 8.37 -12.47 -2.42
N ARG A 108 8.58 -12.11 -3.69
CA ARG A 108 8.92 -10.74 -4.12
C ARG A 108 7.76 -9.76 -3.97
N GLN A 109 6.53 -10.18 -4.29
CA GLN A 109 5.31 -9.37 -4.10
C GLN A 109 5.04 -9.13 -2.60
N LEU A 110 5.25 -10.15 -1.76
CA LEU A 110 5.14 -10.00 -0.31
C LEU A 110 6.20 -9.04 0.25
N LEU A 111 7.44 -9.11 -0.24
CA LEU A 111 8.52 -8.20 0.17
C LEU A 111 8.22 -6.74 -0.24
N LEU A 112 7.67 -6.52 -1.44
CA LEU A 112 7.18 -5.21 -1.88
C LEU A 112 6.04 -4.69 -1.01
N LEU A 113 5.09 -5.55 -0.63
CA LEU A 113 3.99 -5.17 0.26
C LEU A 113 4.51 -4.84 1.68
N ARG A 114 5.52 -5.59 2.18
CA ARG A 114 6.23 -5.27 3.43
C ARG A 114 6.91 -3.90 3.37
N LEU A 115 7.60 -3.59 2.27
CA LEU A 115 8.24 -2.29 2.06
C LEU A 115 7.21 -1.15 2.01
N MET A 116 6.08 -1.34 1.33
CA MET A 116 5.00 -0.37 1.28
C MET A 116 4.32 -0.16 2.65
N GLY A 117 4.08 -1.24 3.40
CA GLY A 117 3.56 -1.16 4.77
C GLY A 117 4.52 -0.48 5.75
N LEU A 118 5.84 -0.62 5.52
CA LEU A 118 6.87 0.02 6.32
C LEU A 118 6.97 1.54 6.05
N ILE A 119 6.85 1.96 4.78
CA ILE A 119 6.98 3.37 4.38
C ILE A 119 5.68 4.16 4.63
N ALA A 120 4.52 3.51 4.46
CA ALA A 120 3.20 4.12 4.67
C ALA A 120 2.32 3.16 5.50
N PRO A 121 2.42 3.20 6.85
CA PRO A 121 1.66 2.30 7.70
C PRO A 121 0.15 2.52 7.52
N PRO A 122 -0.66 1.45 7.55
CA PRO A 122 -2.11 1.54 7.36
C PRO A 122 -2.77 2.37 8.46
N SER A 123 -3.95 2.92 8.15
CA SER A 123 -4.68 3.85 9.03
C SER A 123 -4.98 3.35 10.47
N PRO A 124 -5.11 2.03 10.76
CA PRO A 124 -5.30 1.53 12.12
C PRO A 124 -4.01 1.02 12.79
N ALA A 125 -2.83 1.27 12.24
CA ALA A 125 -1.56 0.89 12.88
C ALA A 125 -1.42 1.64 14.22
N GLY A 126 -1.18 0.90 15.30
CA GLY A 126 -0.97 1.47 16.64
C GLY A 126 0.14 2.52 16.64
N VAL A 127 0.03 3.50 17.54
CA VAL A 127 0.92 4.68 17.65
C VAL A 127 2.41 4.27 17.61
N LEU A 128 2.74 3.10 18.16
CA LEU A 128 4.09 2.53 18.19
C LEU A 128 4.67 2.20 16.80
N LEU A 129 3.86 1.75 15.83
CA LEU A 129 4.34 1.44 14.47
C LEU A 129 4.56 2.72 13.65
N ARG A 130 3.71 3.74 13.84
CA ARG A 130 3.92 5.08 13.28
C ARG A 130 5.16 5.75 13.90
N ALA A 131 5.32 5.62 15.21
CA ALA A 131 6.50 6.10 15.94
C ALA A 131 7.78 5.41 15.47
N ARG A 132 7.75 4.11 15.12
CA ARG A 132 8.90 3.42 14.53
C ARG A 132 9.36 4.03 13.20
N GLY A 133 8.44 4.35 12.30
CA GLY A 133 8.78 5.02 11.04
C GLY A 133 9.43 6.40 11.27
N VAL A 134 8.86 7.19 12.18
CA VAL A 134 9.41 8.49 12.59
C VAL A 134 10.77 8.33 13.27
N LEU A 135 10.92 7.33 14.15
CA LEU A 135 12.18 7.02 14.84
C LEU A 135 13.26 6.58 13.84
N THR A 136 12.93 5.78 12.84
CA THR A 136 13.88 5.39 11.79
C THR A 136 14.34 6.61 10.99
N VAL A 137 13.43 7.53 10.65
CA VAL A 137 13.80 8.79 9.99
C VAL A 137 14.68 9.65 10.91
N LEU A 138 14.33 9.80 12.19
CA LEU A 138 15.14 10.55 13.16
C LEU A 138 16.54 9.95 13.34
N VAL A 139 16.65 8.63 13.44
CA VAL A 139 17.94 7.92 13.53
C VAL A 139 18.77 8.13 12.26
N LEU A 140 18.14 8.09 11.08
CA LEU A 140 18.83 8.35 9.82
C LEU A 140 19.35 9.79 9.75
N VAL A 141 18.55 10.76 10.19
CA VAL A 141 18.95 12.18 10.28
C VAL A 141 20.10 12.35 11.27
N ALA A 142 20.00 11.74 12.47
CA ALA A 142 21.06 11.77 13.46
C ALA A 142 22.36 11.13 12.96
N ALA A 143 22.27 10.00 12.23
CA ALA A 143 23.42 9.35 11.61
C ALA A 143 24.06 10.23 10.53
N LEU A 144 23.27 10.91 9.68
CA LEU A 144 23.78 11.86 8.69
C LEU A 144 24.49 13.05 9.35
N LEU A 145 23.96 13.57 10.45
CA LEU A 145 24.60 14.63 11.24
C LEU A 145 25.91 14.14 11.86
N ALA A 146 25.94 12.94 12.43
CA ALA A 146 27.14 12.34 13.00
C ALA A 146 28.24 12.11 11.95
N VAL A 147 27.87 11.65 10.74
CA VAL A 147 28.81 11.49 9.63
C VAL A 147 29.32 12.85 9.14
N GLY A 148 28.46 13.86 9.05
CA GLY A 148 28.85 15.23 8.68
C GLY A 148 29.84 15.83 9.68
N LEU A 149 29.56 15.70 10.98
CA LEU A 149 30.46 16.12 12.06
C LEU A 149 31.80 15.37 12.02
N GLY A 150 31.77 14.04 11.90
CA GLY A 150 32.97 13.21 11.85
C GLY A 150 33.84 13.50 10.63
N LEU A 151 33.25 13.82 9.47
CA LEU A 151 34.01 14.23 8.28
C LEU A 151 34.68 15.59 8.45
N VAL A 152 33.98 16.56 9.04
CA VAL A 152 34.56 17.88 9.34
C VAL A 152 35.74 17.74 10.30
N GLU A 153 35.60 16.89 11.33
CA GLU A 153 36.63 16.65 12.32
C GLU A 153 37.84 15.90 11.73
N LEU A 154 37.60 14.88 10.90
CA LEU A 154 38.65 14.12 10.22
C LEU A 154 39.44 14.98 9.22
N ILE A 155 38.76 15.87 8.50
CA ILE A 155 39.41 16.82 7.59
C ILE A 155 40.18 17.88 8.37
N SER A 156 39.73 18.29 9.56
CA SER A 156 40.44 19.28 10.39
C SER A 156 41.71 18.74 11.06
N LEU A 157 41.80 17.42 11.24
CA LEU A 157 42.91 16.72 11.89
C LEU A 157 44.30 16.97 11.24
N PRO A 158 44.47 16.88 9.90
CA PRO A 158 45.74 17.19 9.24
C PRO A 158 46.07 18.69 9.20
N PHE A 159 45.11 19.58 9.46
CA PHE A 159 45.33 21.03 9.46
C PHE A 159 45.60 21.61 10.86
N GLY A 160 45.80 20.74 11.86
CA GLY A 160 46.35 21.12 13.16
C GLY A 160 45.43 22.01 13.99
N GLY A 161 44.42 21.40 14.63
CA GLY A 161 43.84 21.90 15.88
C GLY A 161 43.03 23.20 15.82
N GLY A 162 41.72 23.06 15.65
CA GLY A 162 40.73 24.07 16.09
C GLY A 162 40.51 25.23 15.13
N LEU A 163 39.61 25.04 14.16
CA LEU A 163 38.90 26.18 13.57
C LEU A 163 38.16 26.88 14.71
N GLY A 164 38.58 28.09 15.09
CA GLY A 164 37.94 28.87 16.13
C GLY A 164 36.42 28.90 15.93
N ILE A 165 35.66 28.87 17.03
CA ILE A 165 34.21 28.64 17.10
C ILE A 165 33.42 29.36 15.96
N GLY A 166 33.82 30.59 15.61
CA GLY A 166 33.21 31.36 14.51
C GLY A 166 33.38 30.74 13.11
N SER A 167 34.56 30.24 12.77
CA SER A 167 34.82 29.62 11.45
C SER A 167 34.21 28.22 11.32
N GLY A 168 34.19 27.45 12.41
CA GLY A 168 33.49 26.16 12.48
C GLY A 168 31.97 26.31 12.35
N LEU A 169 31.38 27.33 12.98
CA LEU A 169 29.96 27.65 12.83
C LEU A 169 29.60 28.07 11.38
N LEU A 170 30.43 28.87 10.72
CA LEU A 170 30.19 29.30 9.34
C LEU A 170 30.30 28.14 8.35
N LEU A 171 31.34 27.31 8.46
CA LEU A 171 31.50 26.13 7.59
C LEU A 171 30.43 25.07 7.87
N GLY A 172 30.06 24.87 9.14
CA GLY A 172 28.95 24.00 9.52
C GLY A 172 27.61 24.48 8.96
N PHE A 173 27.33 25.79 9.06
CA PHE A 173 26.14 26.39 8.48
C PHE A 173 26.12 26.26 6.95
N LEU A 174 27.25 26.52 6.27
CA LEU A 174 27.35 26.39 4.82
C LEU A 174 27.15 24.95 4.35
N LEU A 175 27.70 23.97 5.08
CA LEU A 175 27.52 22.54 4.81
C LEU A 175 26.05 22.15 5.01
N VAL A 176 25.41 22.56 6.10
CA VAL A 176 23.98 22.28 6.36
C VAL A 176 23.11 22.92 5.28
N ALA A 177 23.38 24.17 4.89
CA ALA A 177 22.66 24.84 3.81
C ALA A 177 22.85 24.13 2.46
N ALA A 178 24.06 23.66 2.15
CA ALA A 178 24.35 22.90 0.94
C ALA A 178 23.63 21.54 0.94
N VAL A 179 23.65 20.81 2.06
CA VAL A 179 22.95 19.53 2.22
C VAL A 179 21.45 19.71 2.09
N LEU A 180 20.85 20.71 2.76
CA LEU A 180 19.42 21.02 2.64
C LEU A 180 19.06 21.46 1.22
N GLY A 181 19.93 22.23 0.56
CA GLY A 181 19.79 22.61 -0.85
C GLY A 181 19.77 21.41 -1.78
N VAL A 182 20.72 20.47 -1.61
CA VAL A 182 20.80 19.23 -2.40
C VAL A 182 19.61 18.31 -2.10
N LEU A 183 19.24 18.13 -0.83
CA LEU A 183 18.08 17.31 -0.46
C LEU A 183 16.77 17.89 -1.00
N GLY A 184 16.60 19.22 -0.91
CA GLY A 184 15.44 19.93 -1.45
C GLY A 184 15.39 19.90 -2.97
N PHE A 185 16.54 19.91 -3.65
CA PHE A 185 16.62 19.79 -5.10
C PHE A 185 16.34 18.36 -5.57
N VAL A 186 17.00 17.35 -4.98
CA VAL A 186 16.80 15.93 -5.30
C VAL A 186 15.39 15.48 -4.92
N GLY A 187 14.88 15.91 -3.77
CA GLY A 187 13.52 15.65 -3.30
C GLY A 187 12.47 16.20 -4.26
N ARG A 188 12.60 17.47 -4.67
CA ARG A 188 11.70 18.07 -5.66
C ARG A 188 11.80 17.39 -7.03
N ARG A 189 13.01 17.00 -7.46
CA ARG A 189 13.21 16.29 -8.73
C ARG A 189 12.59 14.89 -8.72
N ARG A 190 12.70 14.15 -7.60
CA ARG A 190 12.09 12.82 -7.44
C ARG A 190 10.58 12.91 -7.29
N GLN A 191 10.06 13.93 -6.61
CA GLN A 191 8.62 14.20 -6.54
C GLN A 191 8.05 14.61 -7.90
N ALA A 192 8.77 15.42 -8.68
CA ALA A 192 8.37 15.78 -10.05
C ALA A 192 8.39 14.55 -10.97
N ALA A 193 9.39 13.68 -10.89
CA ALA A 193 9.45 12.44 -11.64
C ALA A 193 8.34 11.45 -11.26
N ALA A 194 8.00 11.34 -9.98
CA ALA A 194 6.88 10.51 -9.51
C ALA A 194 5.53 11.05 -9.97
N LYS A 195 5.33 12.38 -9.95
CA LYS A 195 4.12 13.04 -10.48
C LYS A 195 4.02 12.91 -12.01
N ALA A 196 5.14 12.95 -12.72
CA ALA A 196 5.17 12.75 -14.17
C ALA A 196 4.82 11.30 -14.56
N ARG A 197 5.33 10.31 -13.81
CA ARG A 197 4.97 8.90 -14.00
C ARG A 197 3.50 8.62 -13.67
N ALA A 198 3.00 9.17 -12.56
CA ALA A 198 1.58 9.08 -12.20
C ALA A 198 0.63 9.74 -13.23
N ARG A 199 1.11 10.73 -13.99
CA ARG A 199 0.37 11.33 -15.12
C ARG A 199 0.49 10.52 -16.41
N ALA A 200 1.58 9.77 -16.60
CA ALA A 200 1.81 8.94 -17.77
C ALA A 200 1.09 7.58 -17.68
N ASP A 201 0.93 7.04 -16.47
CA ASP A 201 0.20 5.78 -16.24
C ASP A 201 -1.32 5.98 -16.10
N GLY A 202 -1.81 7.22 -16.25
CA GLY A 202 -3.21 7.63 -16.11
C GLY A 202 -3.91 8.01 -17.43
N THR A 203 -3.34 7.64 -18.57
CA THR A 203 -3.93 7.73 -19.93
C THR A 203 -3.92 6.35 -20.57
#